data_AF-A0AAD1Q629-F1
#
_entry.id   AF-A0AAD1Q629-F1
#
_cell.length_a   1.000
_cell.length_b   1.000
_cell.length_c   1.000
_cell.angle_alpha   90.00
_cell.angle_beta   90.00
_cell.angle_gamma   90.00
#
_symmetry.space_group_name_H-M   'P 1'
#
loop_
_entity.id
_entity.type
_entity.pdbx_description
1 polymer ?
#
loop_
_entity_poly.entity_id
_entity_poly.type
_entity_poly.pdbx_seq_one_letter_code
_entity_poly.pdbx_strand_id
1 'polypeptide(L)' 'MSDKLHKPGETTPVSGQYELTGPRGGSKGQEITSTKGNPLPPTQEPNQRYKLVDPTKHKNP' A
#
# COMPACT_ATOMS: atom_id res chain seq x y z
N MET A 1 6.53 -13.95 -7.36
CA MET A 1 5.52 -12.90 -7.18
C MET A 1 6.21 -11.77 -6.45
N SER A 2 6.63 -10.71 -7.13
CA SER A 2 7.39 -9.63 -6.50
C SER A 2 6.46 -8.87 -5.55
N ASP A 3 6.70 -8.94 -4.24
CA ASP A 3 6.08 -8.07 -3.24
C ASP A 3 6.34 -6.61 -3.65
N LYS A 4 5.40 -6.01 -4.38
CA LYS A 4 5.56 -4.65 -4.90
C LYS A 4 5.34 -3.69 -3.74
N LEU A 5 6.45 -3.24 -3.16
CA LEU A 5 6.45 -2.25 -2.09
C LEU A 5 6.30 -0.86 -2.72
N HIS A 6 5.19 -0.20 -2.44
CA HIS A 6 4.85 1.14 -2.94
C HIS A 6 5.36 2.23 -2.00
N LYS A 7 5.71 3.39 -2.56
CA LYS A 7 6.18 4.53 -1.77
C LYS A 7 5.01 5.37 -1.27
N PRO A 8 5.13 6.05 -0.11
CA PRO A 8 4.22 7.16 0.22
C PRO A 8 4.18 8.19 -0.90
N GLY A 9 2.99 8.71 -1.19
CA GLY A 9 2.77 9.67 -2.27
C GLY A 9 2.79 9.09 -3.68
N GLU A 10 3.13 7.81 -3.86
CA GLU A 10 2.98 7.13 -5.16
C GLU A 10 1.49 6.96 -5.48
N THR A 11 1.14 7.12 -6.76
CA THR A 11 -0.22 6.84 -7.22
C THR A 11 -0.57 5.37 -6.97
N THR A 12 -1.64 5.13 -6.23
CA THR A 12 -2.13 3.81 -5.92
C THR A 12 -2.47 3.05 -7.20
N PRO A 13 -1.79 1.93 -7.51
CA PRO A 13 -2.00 1.21 -8.77
C PRO A 13 -3.31 0.43 -8.78
N VAL A 14 -3.74 -0.06 -7.61
CA VAL A 14 -4.90 -0.94 -7.43
C VAL A 14 -5.63 -0.54 -6.15
N SER A 15 -6.95 -0.47 -6.19
CA SER A 15 -7.75 -0.24 -4.98
C SER A 15 -7.57 -1.44 -4.03
N GLY A 16 -7.36 -1.18 -2.75
CA GLY A 16 -7.11 -2.26 -1.80
C GLY A 16 -6.67 -1.78 -0.43
N GLN A 17 -6.46 -2.75 0.44
CA GLN A 17 -5.79 -2.57 1.71
C GLN A 17 -4.29 -2.77 1.55
N TYR A 18 -3.53 -1.81 2.04
CA TYR A 18 -2.09 -1.81 2.04
C TYR A 18 -1.59 -1.79 3.48
N GLU A 19 -0.66 -2.70 3.80
CA GLU A 19 0.02 -2.70 5.07
C GLU A 19 1.31 -1.87 4.99
N LEU A 20 1.56 -1.11 6.04
CA LEU A 20 2.78 -0.37 6.23
C LEU A 20 3.91 -1.31 6.66
N THR A 21 4.93 -1.39 5.82
CA THR A 21 6.14 -2.18 6.04
C THR A 21 7.34 -1.26 6.23
N GLY A 22 8.21 -1.60 7.18
CA GLY A 22 9.44 -0.88 7.42
C GLY A 22 10.50 -1.13 6.33
N PRO A 23 11.65 -0.43 6.39
CA PRO A 23 12.73 -0.57 5.42
C PRO A 23 13.33 -1.99 5.34
N ARG A 24 13.13 -2.82 6.38
CA ARG A 24 13.57 -4.22 6.44
C ARG A 24 12.47 -5.24 6.13
N GLY A 25 11.31 -4.79 5.62
CA GLY A 25 10.17 -5.68 5.32
C GLY A 25 9.38 -6.14 6.55
N GLY A 26 9.65 -5.58 7.72
CA GLY A 26 8.85 -5.83 8.92
C GLY A 26 7.53 -5.09 8.87
N SER A 27 6.42 -5.81 9.02
CA SER A 27 5.08 -5.26 9.18
C SER A 27 5.00 -4.36 10.41
N LYS A 28 4.49 -3.14 10.24
CA LYS A 28 4.25 -2.19 11.35
C LYS A 28 2.86 -2.39 11.99
N GLY A 29 2.03 -3.30 11.45
CA GLY A 29 0.66 -3.53 11.93
C GLY A 29 -0.30 -2.37 11.63
N GLN A 30 0.10 -1.44 10.74
CA GLN A 30 -0.73 -0.34 10.31
C GLN A 30 -1.23 -0.62 8.90
N GLU A 31 -2.53 -0.82 8.77
CA GLU A 31 -3.20 -1.05 7.50
C GLU A 31 -3.94 0.22 7.05
N ILE A 32 -3.80 0.55 5.78
CA ILE A 32 -4.48 1.68 5.16
C ILE A 32 -5.31 1.18 3.98
N THR A 33 -6.46 1.80 3.75
CA THR A 33 -7.22 1.57 2.52
C THR A 33 -6.88 2.67 1.54
N SER A 34 -6.52 2.30 0.32
CA SER A 34 -6.32 3.27 -0.76
C SER A 34 -7.04 2.84 -2.02
N THR A 35 -7.50 3.82 -2.79
CA THR A 35 -8.23 3.62 -4.04
C THR A 35 -7.33 3.89 -5.23
N LYS A 36 -7.49 3.10 -6.29
CA LYS A 36 -6.72 3.25 -7.52
C LYS A 36 -6.79 4.68 -8.06
N GLY A 37 -5.63 5.24 -8.39
CA GLY A 37 -5.52 6.60 -8.95
C GLY A 37 -5.35 7.72 -7.92
N ASN A 38 -5.59 7.45 -6.63
CA ASN A 38 -5.29 8.41 -5.57
C ASN A 38 -3.84 8.25 -5.07
N PRO A 39 -3.20 9.31 -4.56
CA PRO A 39 -1.88 9.20 -3.94
C PRO A 39 -1.96 8.41 -2.63
N LEU A 40 -1.00 7.52 -2.38
CA LEU A 40 -0.86 6.84 -1.10
C LEU A 40 -0.57 7.87 0.00
N PRO A 41 -1.18 7.72 1.19
CA PRO A 41 -0.96 8.66 2.28
C PRO A 41 0.50 8.67 2.73
N PRO A 42 1.01 9.81 3.23
CA PRO A 42 2.37 9.89 3.73
C PRO A 42 2.59 8.94 4.91
N THR A 43 3.76 8.35 4.99
CA THR A 43 4.16 7.49 6.11
C THR A 43 4.70 8.33 7.25
N GLN A 44 4.55 7.87 8.50
CA GLN A 44 5.01 8.61 9.68
C GLN A 44 6.54 8.65 9.78
N GLU A 45 7.21 7.58 9.35
CA GLU A 45 8.66 7.46 9.33
C GLU A 45 9.21 7.45 7.90
N PRO A 46 10.43 7.97 7.69
CA PRO A 46 11.15 7.86 6.42
C PRO A 46 11.53 6.40 6.12
N ASN A 47 11.57 6.03 4.84
CA ASN A 47 11.86 4.69 4.33
C ASN A 47 10.81 3.61 4.61
N GLN A 48 9.63 3.97 5.08
CA GLN A 48 8.49 3.06 5.11
C GLN A 48 7.91 2.86 3.70
N ARG A 49 7.26 1.71 3.50
CA ARG A 49 6.65 1.33 2.23
C ARG A 49 5.30 0.66 2.46
N TYR A 50 4.47 0.68 1.44
CA TYR A 50 3.16 0.05 1.44
C TYR A 50 3.20 -1.27 0.68
N LYS A 51 2.80 -2.34 1.33
CA LYS A 51 2.62 -3.65 0.72
C LYS A 51 1.13 -3.89 0.50
N LEU A 52 0.72 -4.16 -0.73
CA LEU A 52 -0.66 -4.55 -1.02
C LEU A 52 -0.94 -5.89 -0.33
N VAL A 53 -1.88 -5.89 0.63
CA VAL A 53 -2.31 -7.09 1.35
C VAL A 53 -3.56 -7.65 0.72
N ASP A 54 -4.58 -6.82 0.55
CA ASP A 54 -5.86 -7.22 -0.02
C ASP A 54 -6.30 -6.27 -1.15
N PRO A 55 -6.17 -6.65 -2.43
CA PRO A 55 -6.73 -5.88 -3.51
C PRO A 55 -8.26 -5.96 -3.49
N THR A 56 -8.91 -4.80 -3.45
CA THR A 56 -10.34 -4.68 -3.65
C THR A 56 -10.68 -5.12 -5.09
N LYS A 57 -11.33 -6.27 -5.22
CA LYS A 57 -11.81 -6.77 -6.51
C LYS A 57 -13.14 -6.10 -6.84
N HIS A 58 -13.12 -5.20 -7.82
CA HIS A 58 -14.35 -4.75 -8.47
C HIS A 58 -14.85 -5.90 -9.36
N LYS A 59 -16.06 -6.43 -9.09
CA LYS A 59 -16.74 -7.30 -10.05
C LYS A 59 -17.06 -6.44 -11.28
N ASN A 60 -16.40 -6.70 -12.41
CA ASN A 60 -16.96 -6.24 -13.67
C ASN A 60 -18.33 -6.94 -13.85
N PRO A 61 -19.42 -6.19 -14.12
CA PRO A 61 -20.68 -6.76 -14.55
C PRO A 61 -20.59 -7.37 -15.96
#